data_AF-A0A2D3D593-F1
#
_entry.id   AF-A0A2D3D593-F1
#
_cell.length_a   1.000
_cell.length_b   1.000
_cell.length_c   1.000
_cell.angle_alpha   90.00
_cell.angle_beta   90.00
_cell.angle_gamma   90.00
#
_symmetry.space_group_name_H-M   'P 1'
#
loop_
_entity.id
_entity.type
_entity.pdbx_description
1 polymer ?
#
loop_
_entity_poly.entity_id
_entity_poly.type
_entity_poly.pdbx_seq_one_letter_code
_entity_poly.pdbx_strand_id
1 'polypeptide(L)' 'MTGDMRSWMQEQGLTYRSLAAEMGLSATSVWQKVHGDVQWQLRDLVFFHDKFGLSSDFVLGLDGEAERTDARLEVA' A
#
# COMPACT_ATOMS: atom_id res chain seq x y z
N MET A 1 -2.20 -14.25 2.32
CA MET A 1 -2.43 -13.14 1.39
C MET A 1 -1.38 -12.09 1.70
N THR A 2 -0.36 -12.02 0.85
CA THR A 2 0.81 -11.15 0.97
C THR A 2 0.39 -9.82 0.34
N GLY A 3 0.00 -8.81 1.13
CA GLY A 3 -0.52 -7.54 0.58
C GLY A 3 0.48 -6.88 -0.37
N ASP A 4 -0.01 -6.19 -1.41
CA ASP A 4 0.78 -5.70 -2.55
C ASP A 4 1.97 -4.83 -2.12
N MET A 5 1.80 -4.03 -1.06
CA MET A 5 2.88 -3.25 -0.46
C MET A 5 4.01 -4.09 0.15
N ARG A 6 3.74 -5.29 0.67
CA ARG A 6 4.80 -6.16 1.18
C ARG A 6 5.66 -6.71 0.04
N SER A 7 5.00 -7.20 -1.02
CA SER A 7 5.70 -7.74 -2.19
C SER A 7 6.55 -6.65 -2.84
N TRP A 8 5.97 -5.45 -3.00
CA TRP A 8 6.70 -4.28 -3.47
C TRP A 8 7.90 -3.94 -2.59
N MET A 9 7.76 -3.93 -1.26
CA MET A 9 8.90 -3.68 -0.36
C MET A 9 10.03 -4.70 -0.56
N GLN A 10 9.70 -5.98 -0.78
CA GLN A 10 10.69 -7.02 -1.03
C GLN A 10 11.41 -6.80 -2.36
N GLU A 11 10.70 -6.43 -3.42
CA GLU A 11 11.27 -6.11 -4.73
C GLU A 11 12.19 -4.88 -4.69
N GLN A 12 11.83 -3.87 -3.89
CA GLN A 12 12.66 -2.68 -3.67
C GLN A 12 13.82 -2.92 -2.69
N GLY A 13 13.95 -4.12 -2.11
CA GLY A 13 14.96 -4.41 -1.08
C GLY A 13 14.76 -3.61 0.22
N LEU A 14 13.54 -3.13 0.48
CA LEU A 14 13.20 -2.30 1.63
C LEU A 14 12.83 -3.16 2.85
N THR A 15 13.33 -2.73 4.00
CA THR A 15 12.89 -3.25 5.30
C THR A 15 11.86 -2.31 5.91
N TYR A 16 11.06 -2.79 6.89
CA TYR A 16 10.17 -1.90 7.65
C TYR A 16 10.91 -0.76 8.33
N ARG A 17 12.16 -1.00 8.77
CA ARG A 17 12.99 0.03 9.43
C ARG A 17 13.45 1.11 8.45
N SER A 18 13.91 0.72 7.26
CA SER A 18 14.38 1.68 6.25
C SER A 18 13.21 2.52 5.74
N LEU A 19 12.07 1.89 5.41
CA LEU A 19 10.88 2.63 4.98
C LEU A 19 10.35 3.56 6.08
N ALA A 20 10.33 3.11 7.34
CA ALA A 20 9.91 3.94 8.46
C ALA A 20 10.82 5.17 8.65
N ALA A 21 12.15 5.00 8.53
CA ALA A 21 13.09 6.11 8.61
C ALA A 21 12.84 7.16 7.51
N GLU A 22 12.50 6.72 6.30
CA GLU A 22 12.19 7.62 5.19
C GLU A 22 10.86 8.35 5.36
N MET A 23 9.86 7.70 5.96
CA MET A 23 8.54 8.28 6.22
C MET A 23 8.47 9.12 7.51
N GLY A 24 9.52 9.10 8.35
CA GLY A 24 9.48 9.68 9.69
C GLY A 24 8.52 8.95 10.64
N LEU A 25 8.33 7.64 10.45
CA LEU A 25 7.45 6.79 11.25
C LEU A 25 8.25 5.80 12.10
N SER A 26 7.55 5.07 12.98
CA SER A 26 8.13 3.91 13.65
C SER A 26 8.03 2.66 12.76
N ALA A 27 8.97 1.72 12.91
CA ALA A 27 8.93 0.44 12.19
C ALA A 27 7.64 -0.35 12.49
N THR A 28 7.13 -0.26 13.72
CA THR A 28 5.84 -0.85 14.11
C THR A 28 4.67 -0.22 13.35
N SER A 29 4.67 1.11 13.18
CA SER A 29 3.61 1.79 12.42
C SER A 29 3.59 1.35 10.96
N VAL A 30 4.76 1.24 10.32
CA VAL A 30 4.87 0.72 8.95
C VAL A 30 4.43 -0.74 8.88
N TRP A 31 4.85 -1.57 9.84
CA TRP A 31 4.42 -2.98 9.91
C TRP A 31 2.89 -3.11 10.00
N GLN A 32 2.26 -2.37 10.91
CA GLN A 32 0.80 -2.35 11.07
C GLN A 32 0.09 -1.91 9.79
N LYS A 33 0.65 -0.93 9.07
CA LYS A 33 0.11 -0.46 7.78
C LYS A 33 0.21 -1.50 6.69
N VAL A 34 1.38 -2.12 6.53
CA VAL A 34 1.60 -3.18 5.54
C VAL A 34 0.75 -4.42 5.82
N HIS A 35 0.41 -4.68 7.08
CA HIS A 35 -0.48 -5.77 7.49
C HIS A 35 -1.96 -5.43 7.46
N GLY A 36 -2.34 -4.16 7.26
CA GLY A 36 -3.72 -3.70 7.24
C GLY A 36 -4.34 -3.45 8.63
N ASP A 37 -3.57 -3.58 9.72
CA ASP A 37 -4.02 -3.26 11.08
C ASP A 37 -4.31 -1.77 11.25
N VAL A 38 -3.59 -0.93 10.49
CA VAL A 38 -3.76 0.52 10.44
C VAL A 38 -3.82 0.96 8.99
N GLN A 39 -4.80 1.77 8.61
CA GLN A 39 -4.90 2.23 7.23
C GLN A 39 -3.75 3.18 6.84
N TRP A 40 -3.37 3.16 5.57
CA TRP A 40 -2.55 4.20 4.95
C TRP A 40 -3.30 5.54 5.02
N GLN A 41 -2.59 6.59 5.39
CA GLN A 41 -3.14 7.94 5.52
C GLN A 41 -2.79 8.76 4.29
N LEU A 42 -3.50 9.87 4.04
CA LEU A 42 -3.25 10.73 2.88
C LEU A 42 -1.77 11.14 2.73
N ARG A 43 -1.10 11.49 3.84
CA ARG A 43 0.33 11.84 3.83
C ARG A 43 1.22 10.68 3.36
N ASP A 44 0.84 9.44 3.67
CA ASP A 44 1.59 8.26 3.28
C ASP A 44 1.44 8.05 1.77
N LEU A 45 0.22 8.25 1.24
CA LEU A 45 -0.06 8.19 -0.19
C LEU A 45 0.72 9.24 -0.98
N VAL A 46 0.73 10.49 -0.50
CA VAL A 46 1.54 11.57 -1.10
C VAL A 46 3.02 11.21 -1.08
N PHE A 47 3.53 10.67 0.04
CA PHE A 47 4.92 10.22 0.12
C PHE A 47 5.24 9.13 -0.91
N PHE A 48 4.38 8.11 -1.06
CA PHE A 48 4.61 7.04 -2.03
C PHE A 48 4.52 7.51 -3.48
N HIS A 49 3.60 8.42 -3.77
CA HIS A 49 3.49 9.05 -5.08
C HIS A 49 4.75 9.86 -5.41
N ASP A 50 5.13 10.79 -4.53
CA ASP A 50 6.21 11.73 -4.82
C ASP A 50 7.59 11.06 -4.85
N LYS A 51 7.79 10.03 -4.03
CA LYS A 51 9.09 9.36 -3.91
C LYS A 51 9.26 8.16 -4.82
N PHE A 52 8.20 7.38 -5.02
CA PHE A 52 8.27 6.10 -5.71
C PHE A 52 7.36 6.01 -6.94
N GLY A 53 6.55 7.05 -7.22
CA GLY A 53 5.62 7.07 -8.35
C GLY A 53 4.46 6.09 -8.20
N LEU A 54 4.17 5.61 -6.98
CA LEU A 54 3.08 4.66 -6.75
C LEU A 54 1.72 5.36 -6.79
N SER A 55 0.74 4.71 -7.40
CA SER A 55 -0.65 5.17 -7.34
C SER A 55 -1.23 4.91 -5.95
N SER A 56 -2.22 5.72 -5.56
CA SER A 56 -2.96 5.48 -4.32
C SER A 56 -3.72 4.15 -4.36
N ASP A 57 -4.25 3.77 -5.52
CA ASP A 57 -4.96 2.50 -5.70
C ASP A 57 -4.05 1.30 -5.40
N PHE A 58 -2.80 1.34 -5.86
CA PHE A 58 -1.82 0.30 -5.56
C PHE A 58 -1.52 0.22 -4.05
N VAL A 59 -1.25 1.36 -3.41
CA VAL A 59 -0.93 1.38 -1.97
C VAL A 59 -2.10 0.91 -1.10
N LEU A 60 -3.33 1.17 -1.56
CA LEU A 60 -4.57 0.76 -0.89
C LEU A 60 -5.05 -0.65 -1.28
N GLY A 61 -4.40 -1.31 -2.25
CA GLY A 61 -4.80 -2.64 -2.75
C GLY A 61 -6.11 -2.65 -3.55
N LEU A 62 -6.40 -1.54 -4.24
CA LEU A 62 -7.63 -1.33 -5.03
C LEU A 62 -7.43 -1.62 -6.54
N ASP A 63 -6.19 -1.78 -6.98
CA ASP A 63 -5.81 -2.09 -8.35
C ASP A 63 -6.38 -3.44 -8.86
N GLY A 64 -6.57 -4.41 -7.97
CA GLY A 64 -7.28 -5.67 -8.24
C GLY A 64 -8.79 -5.67 -7.94
N GLU A 65 -9.35 -4.58 -7.38
CA GLU A 65 -10.79 -4.51 -7.08
C GLU A 65 -11.63 -4.02 -8.27
N ALA A 66 -11.02 -3.33 -9.23
CA ALA A 66 -11.68 -2.85 -10.43
C ALA A 66 -12.34 -4.00 -11.23
N GLU A 67 -11.72 -5.19 -11.26
CA GLU A 67 -12.27 -6.38 -11.93
C GLU A 67 -13.53 -6.97 -11.24
N ARG A 68 -13.78 -6.68 -9.95
CA ARG A 68 -14.92 -7.26 -9.22
C ARG A 68 -16.23 -6.47 -9.39
N THR A 69 -16.16 -5.19 -9.76
CA THR A 69 -17.36 -4.35 -9.93
C THR A 69 -18.08 -4.58 -11.25
N ASP A 70 -17.39 -5.01 -12.31
CA ASP A 70 -18.02 -5.32 -13.61
C ASP A 70 -18.92 -6.56 -13.52
N ALA A 71 -18.53 -7.57 -12.74
CA ALA A 71 -19.33 -8.79 -12.58
C ALA A 71 -20.66 -8.58 -11.84
N ARG A 72 -20.85 -7.46 -11.12
CA ARG A 72 -22.06 -7.19 -10.32
C ARG A 72 -23.11 -6.35 -11.05
N LEU A 73 -22.77 -5.78 -12.21
CA LEU A 73 -23.67 -4.97 -13.03
C LEU A 73 -24.33 -5.74 -14.18
N GLU A 74 -23.87 -6.95 -14.48
CA GLU A 74 -24.44 -7.80 -15.54
C GLU A 74 -25.64 -8.67 -15.09
N VAL A 75 -26.13 -8.47 -13.85
CA VAL A 75 -27.33 -9.15 -13.34
C VAL A 75 -28.39 -8.11 -12.95
N ALA A 76 -29.00 -7.47 -13.95
CA ALA A 76 -30.23 -6.70 -13.80
C ALA A 76 -31.04 -6.71 -15.11
#